data_AF-A0A1Y4K287-F1
#
_entry.id   AF-A0A1Y4K287-F1
#
_cell.length_a   1.000
_cell.length_b   1.000
_cell.length_c   1.000
_cell.angle_alpha   90.00
_cell.angle_beta   90.00
_cell.angle_gamma   90.00
#
_symmetry.space_group_name_H-M   'P 1'
#
loop_
_entity.id
_entity.type
_entity.pdbx_description
1 polymer ?
#
loop_
_entity_poly.entity_id
_entity_poly.type
_entity_poly.pdbx_seq_one_letter_code
_entity_poly.pdbx_strand_id
1 'polypeptide(L)'
;MRTVFCDLTRRQLDELGLCPDAAVVREDLLAARDCAGCFGCWTRTPGACVARDALGDLGSLLSRTDELVVVSKMTFGWLSPLAKRALERSLGYLHPRFAVTDGELHHRMRYDHTFDLRFVLYGPSTDAERATARRLAGRNALNFGARLAGVGFPGDVSGIPAERDAPASAPCEPAASGVPALPRRVALVNASPRGERSTTAALLADLEEALGVYARVYGDGPAPEVVHVGCPRSGADGDALSGCDTVLLGYPLYVDAPPAGLVDLLGRAAGLIAPGTRVYALANMGFYEPEQIEPSFALLGQFCRMAGARWMGGVAVGAGPMVAATARGPRMGWARRAVSEAVDRLIAAMRSGSAAGFDGVRQGVPRQAYRRAAEKCWRDLARANGVDLDARP
;
A
#
# COMPACT_ATOMS: atom_id res chain seq x y z
N MET A 1 19.66 -10.00 19.16
CA MET A 1 19.93 -8.86 18.28
C MET A 1 18.71 -7.95 18.20
N ARG A 2 18.84 -6.71 18.66
CA ARG A 2 17.85 -5.64 18.47
C ARG A 2 18.16 -4.88 17.18
N THR A 3 17.18 -4.75 16.29
CA THR A 3 17.27 -4.00 15.05
C THR A 3 16.31 -2.82 15.07
N VAL A 4 16.75 -1.65 14.60
CA VAL A 4 15.90 -0.46 14.48
C VAL A 4 15.80 -0.02 13.03
N PHE A 5 14.58 0.18 12.53
CA PHE A 5 14.32 0.92 11.30
C PHE A 5 13.70 2.26 11.65
N CYS A 6 14.32 3.38 11.27
CA CYS A 6 13.79 4.70 11.60
C CYS A 6 13.98 5.76 10.51
N ASP A 7 13.05 6.71 10.45
CA ASP A 7 13.14 7.92 9.62
C ASP A 7 13.82 9.11 10.34
N LEU A 8 14.44 8.82 11.48
CA LEU A 8 15.28 9.71 12.27
C LEU A 8 16.74 9.61 11.82
N THR A 9 17.48 10.72 11.97
CA THR A 9 18.94 10.73 11.79
C THR A 9 19.63 9.86 12.83
N ARG A 10 20.87 9.44 12.56
CA ARG A 10 21.66 8.69 13.55
C ARG A 10 21.77 9.42 14.89
N ARG A 11 22.03 10.74 14.85
CA ARG A 11 22.11 11.59 16.04
C ARG A 11 20.82 11.55 16.86
N GLN A 12 19.66 11.69 16.21
CA GLN A 12 18.36 11.65 16.89
C GLN A 12 18.07 10.27 17.48
N LEU A 13 18.48 9.18 16.81
CA LEU A 13 18.33 7.83 17.34
C LEU A 13 19.19 7.64 18.61
N ASP A 14 20.43 8.12 18.59
CA ASP A 14 21.33 8.04 19.75
C ASP A 14 20.79 8.89 20.93
N GLU A 15 20.21 10.07 20.66
CA GLU A 15 19.53 10.93 21.64
C GLU A 15 18.31 10.25 22.30
N LEU A 16 17.62 9.34 21.60
CA LEU A 16 16.52 8.55 22.16
C LEU A 16 17.01 7.43 23.11
N GLY A 17 18.32 7.18 23.18
CA GLY A 17 18.88 6.10 24.00
C GLY A 17 18.46 4.70 23.53
N LEU A 18 17.93 4.59 22.30
CA LEU A 18 17.75 3.30 21.64
C LEU A 18 19.14 2.83 21.22
N CYS A 19 19.70 1.85 21.92
CA CYS A 19 20.98 1.23 21.58
C CYS A 19 20.75 -0.06 20.78
N PRO A 20 20.58 -0.01 19.44
CA PRO A 20 20.40 -1.22 18.64
C PRO A 20 21.75 -1.86 18.27
N ASP A 21 21.72 -3.17 18.04
CA ASP A 21 22.84 -3.90 17.45
C ASP A 21 22.98 -3.60 15.94
N ALA A 22 21.86 -3.31 15.28
CA ALA A 22 21.82 -2.88 13.88
C ALA A 22 20.75 -1.80 13.67
N ALA A 23 21.05 -0.78 12.88
CA ALA A 23 20.10 0.30 12.58
C ALA A 23 20.09 0.62 11.08
N VAL A 24 18.90 0.93 10.58
CA VAL A 24 18.68 1.59 9.29
C VAL A 24 18.07 2.95 9.59
N VAL A 25 18.84 4.00 9.38
CA VAL A 25 18.46 5.37 9.75
C VAL A 25 18.08 6.20 8.52
N ARG A 26 17.63 7.43 8.75
CA ARG A 26 17.20 8.37 7.69
C ARG A 26 18.20 8.49 6.56
N GLU A 27 19.49 8.58 6.88
CA GLU A 27 20.57 8.71 5.90
C GLU A 27 20.65 7.50 4.96
N ASP A 28 20.58 6.27 5.50
CA ASP A 28 20.56 5.03 4.72
C ASP A 28 19.32 4.96 3.82
N LEU A 29 18.17 5.36 4.37
CA LEU A 29 16.90 5.33 3.65
C LEU A 29 16.89 6.33 2.50
N LEU A 30 17.44 7.53 2.68
CA LEU A 30 17.54 8.54 1.62
C LEU A 30 18.55 8.14 0.53
N ALA A 31 19.66 7.50 0.91
CA ALA A 31 20.69 7.05 -0.03
C ALA A 31 20.29 5.81 -0.83
N ALA A 32 19.38 4.99 -0.32
CA ALA A 32 18.90 3.80 -1.00
C ALA A 32 17.87 4.08 -2.09
N ARG A 33 17.52 3.06 -2.87
CA ARG A 33 16.41 3.10 -3.83
C ARG A 33 15.12 2.54 -3.22
N ASP A 34 13.96 3.05 -3.63
CA ASP A 34 12.68 2.43 -3.29
C ASP A 34 12.60 0.99 -3.84
N CYS A 35 11.70 0.21 -3.25
CA CYS A 35 11.46 -1.14 -3.72
C CYS A 35 10.81 -1.15 -5.11
N ALA A 36 11.35 -1.94 -6.03
CA ALA A 36 10.86 -1.96 -7.42
C ALA A 36 9.66 -2.87 -7.69
N GLY A 37 9.19 -3.63 -6.69
CA GLY A 37 8.18 -4.66 -6.91
C GLY A 37 8.59 -5.72 -7.95
N CYS A 38 9.90 -5.88 -8.18
CA CYS A 38 10.43 -6.81 -9.19
C CYS A 38 10.40 -8.27 -8.73
N PHE A 39 10.25 -8.50 -7.41
CA PHE A 39 10.32 -9.82 -6.77
C PHE A 39 11.65 -10.57 -7.03
N GLY A 40 12.71 -9.83 -7.36
CA GLY A 40 14.06 -10.38 -7.53
C GLY A 40 14.62 -10.98 -6.23
N CYS A 41 14.22 -10.45 -5.07
CA CYS A 41 14.55 -11.03 -3.76
C CYS A 41 13.92 -12.40 -3.50
N TRP A 42 13.04 -12.87 -4.39
CA TRP A 42 12.52 -14.24 -4.38
C TRP A 42 13.09 -15.09 -5.51
N THR A 43 13.29 -14.49 -6.68
CA THR A 43 13.49 -15.23 -7.94
C THR A 43 14.86 -15.05 -8.58
N ARG A 44 15.72 -14.16 -8.05
CA ARG A 44 17.08 -13.90 -8.58
C ARG A 44 18.14 -13.94 -7.49
N THR A 45 17.83 -13.39 -6.33
CA THR A 45 18.68 -13.41 -5.14
C THR A 45 17.81 -13.80 -3.95
N PRO A 46 17.35 -15.07 -3.85
CA PRO A 46 16.40 -15.49 -2.82
C PRO A 46 16.88 -15.07 -1.42
N GLY A 47 16.10 -14.26 -0.69
CA GLY A 47 16.46 -13.74 0.65
C GLY A 47 17.09 -12.35 0.67
N ALA A 48 17.73 -11.91 -0.42
CA ALA A 48 18.42 -10.61 -0.52
C ALA A 48 17.88 -9.75 -1.67
N CYS A 49 17.92 -8.43 -1.55
CA CYS A 49 17.51 -7.56 -2.63
C CYS A 49 18.51 -7.58 -3.80
N VAL A 50 18.00 -7.56 -5.03
CA VAL A 50 18.82 -7.37 -6.24
C VAL A 50 19.45 -5.98 -6.30
N ALA A 51 18.85 -5.00 -5.63
CA ALA A 51 19.45 -3.68 -5.44
C ALA A 51 20.43 -3.75 -4.27
N ARG A 52 21.73 -3.80 -4.58
CA ARG A 52 22.82 -3.83 -3.61
C ARG A 52 23.16 -2.41 -3.11
N ASP A 53 22.24 -1.85 -2.34
CA ASP A 53 22.41 -0.62 -1.54
C ASP A 53 22.28 -0.94 -0.03
N ALA A 54 22.25 0.06 0.85
CA ALA A 54 22.17 -0.13 2.30
C ALA A 54 20.95 -0.98 2.76
N LEU A 55 19.91 -1.09 1.93
CA LEU A 55 18.72 -1.91 2.21
C LEU A 55 18.75 -3.27 1.49
N GLY A 56 19.92 -3.67 0.99
CA GLY A 56 20.12 -4.89 0.21
C GLY A 56 19.81 -6.15 1.00
N ASP A 57 20.25 -6.21 2.24
CA ASP A 57 20.26 -7.45 3.04
C ASP A 57 19.25 -7.44 4.19
N LEU A 58 18.24 -6.56 4.15
CA LEU A 58 17.24 -6.47 5.23
C LEU A 58 16.49 -7.78 5.46
N GLY A 59 16.21 -8.55 4.39
CA GLY A 59 15.59 -9.88 4.53
C GLY A 59 16.42 -10.83 5.40
N SER A 60 17.72 -10.96 5.12
CA SER A 60 18.65 -11.75 5.93
C SER A 60 18.91 -11.12 7.30
N LEU A 61 18.92 -9.80 7.43
CA LEU A 61 19.04 -9.12 8.73
C LEU A 61 17.93 -9.55 9.69
N LEU A 62 16.67 -9.54 9.21
CA LEU A 62 15.52 -9.95 10.00
C LEU A 62 15.58 -11.43 10.45
N SER A 63 16.27 -12.30 9.71
CA SER A 63 16.48 -13.69 10.11
C SER A 63 17.32 -13.87 11.38
N ARG A 64 18.04 -12.82 11.79
CA ARG A 64 18.88 -12.80 13.00
C ARG A 64 18.41 -11.78 14.03
N THR A 65 17.31 -11.08 13.77
CA THR A 65 16.73 -10.04 14.64
C THR A 65 15.82 -10.69 15.66
N ASP A 66 16.06 -10.50 16.96
CA ASP A 66 15.15 -10.97 18.02
C ASP A 66 14.04 -9.94 18.29
N GLU A 67 14.36 -8.64 18.15
CA GLU A 67 13.41 -7.55 18.27
C GLU A 67 13.63 -6.53 17.15
N LEU A 68 12.60 -6.28 16.34
CA LEU A 68 12.55 -5.20 15.36
C LEU A 68 11.73 -4.04 15.94
N VAL A 69 12.35 -2.88 16.08
CA VAL A 69 11.68 -1.63 16.45
C VAL A 69 11.60 -0.72 15.23
N VAL A 70 10.40 -0.40 14.78
CA VAL A 70 10.16 0.56 13.70
C VAL A 70 9.75 1.89 14.32
N VAL A 71 10.62 2.90 14.21
CA VAL A 71 10.36 4.27 14.69
C VAL A 71 10.00 5.15 13.49
N SER A 72 8.83 5.79 13.51
CA SER A 72 8.41 6.60 12.36
C SER A 72 7.51 7.77 12.71
N LYS A 73 7.59 8.86 11.94
CA LYS A 73 6.60 9.92 11.99
C LYS A 73 5.23 9.36 11.59
N MET A 74 4.23 9.59 12.43
CA MET A 74 2.83 9.30 12.11
C MET A 74 2.42 10.05 10.84
N THR A 75 2.04 9.28 9.82
CA THR A 75 1.60 9.81 8.53
C THR A 75 0.30 9.12 8.14
N PHE A 76 -0.82 9.85 8.21
CA PHE A 76 -2.16 9.36 7.89
C PHE A 76 -2.57 8.11 8.69
N GLY A 77 -2.19 8.03 9.96
CA GLY A 77 -2.43 6.85 10.80
C GLY A 77 -1.50 5.67 10.57
N TRP A 78 -0.37 5.87 9.86
CA TRP A 78 0.65 4.85 9.66
C TRP A 78 2.08 5.42 9.60
N LEU A 79 2.99 4.71 8.94
CA LEU A 79 4.40 5.06 8.79
C LEU A 79 4.60 6.19 7.77
N SER A 80 5.66 6.96 7.98
CA SER A 80 6.18 7.86 6.95
C SER A 80 6.60 7.08 5.70
N PRO A 81 6.61 7.73 4.52
CA PRO A 81 7.11 7.11 3.30
C PRO A 81 8.53 6.55 3.45
N LEU A 82 9.37 7.24 4.22
CA LEU A 82 10.77 6.87 4.38
C LEU A 82 10.92 5.58 5.21
N ALA A 83 10.29 5.49 6.37
CA ALA A 83 10.31 4.28 7.20
C ALA A 83 9.64 3.09 6.49
N LYS A 84 8.56 3.36 5.73
CA LYS A 84 7.84 2.35 4.96
C LYS A 84 8.74 1.66 3.92
N ARG A 85 9.72 2.37 3.33
CA ARG A 85 10.70 1.79 2.40
C ARG A 85 11.53 0.66 3.03
N ALA A 86 11.89 0.76 4.31
CA ALA A 86 12.64 -0.30 5.00
C ALA A 86 11.85 -1.61 5.04
N LEU A 87 10.57 -1.55 5.41
CA LEU A 87 9.69 -2.72 5.45
C LEU A 87 9.46 -3.31 4.05
N GLU A 88 9.26 -2.45 3.04
CA GLU A 88 9.10 -2.89 1.64
C GLU A 88 10.35 -3.56 1.06
N ARG A 89 11.54 -3.10 1.48
CA ARG A 89 12.83 -3.70 1.10
C ARG A 89 13.17 -4.95 1.94
N SER A 90 12.39 -5.24 2.98
CA SER A 90 12.51 -6.46 3.81
C SER A 90 11.74 -7.67 3.26
N LEU A 91 11.06 -7.53 2.11
CA LEU A 91 10.26 -8.59 1.47
C LEU A 91 11.01 -9.93 1.25
N GLY A 92 12.34 -9.89 1.18
CA GLY A 92 13.19 -11.08 1.08
C GLY A 92 13.06 -12.06 2.26
N TYR A 93 12.64 -11.56 3.44
CA TYR A 93 12.32 -12.38 4.61
C TYR A 93 11.14 -13.34 4.36
N LEU A 94 10.23 -12.95 3.47
CA LEU A 94 9.10 -13.77 3.07
C LEU A 94 9.50 -14.75 1.97
N HIS A 95 8.86 -15.91 2.01
CA HIS A 95 8.92 -16.91 0.96
C HIS A 95 7.69 -16.79 0.04
N PRO A 96 7.85 -16.84 -1.30
CA PRO A 96 6.75 -16.57 -2.24
C PRO A 96 5.65 -17.63 -2.25
N ARG A 97 5.87 -18.82 -1.66
CA ARG A 97 4.82 -19.84 -1.48
C ARG A 97 3.83 -19.42 -0.40
N PHE A 98 2.60 -19.91 -0.52
CA PHE A 98 1.54 -19.55 0.40
C PHE A 98 1.41 -20.55 1.57
N ALA A 99 0.90 -20.03 2.68
CA ALA A 99 0.32 -20.74 3.81
C ALA A 99 -1.12 -20.23 4.01
N VAL A 100 -1.91 -20.99 4.77
CA VAL A 100 -3.23 -20.54 5.23
C VAL A 100 -3.09 -20.25 6.72
N THR A 101 -3.39 -19.02 7.12
CA THR A 101 -3.40 -18.59 8.53
C THR A 101 -4.74 -17.90 8.76
N ASP A 102 -5.47 -18.30 9.81
CA ASP A 102 -6.79 -17.76 10.15
C ASP A 102 -7.79 -17.71 8.97
N GLY A 103 -7.70 -18.69 8.07
CA GLY A 103 -8.57 -18.80 6.92
C GLY A 103 -8.17 -17.94 5.72
N GLU A 104 -7.11 -17.14 5.79
CA GLU A 104 -6.61 -16.29 4.70
C GLU A 104 -5.31 -16.84 4.10
N LEU A 105 -5.02 -16.52 2.83
CA LEU A 105 -3.70 -16.78 2.25
C LEU A 105 -2.67 -15.76 2.75
N HIS A 106 -1.54 -16.27 3.22
CA HIS A 106 -0.35 -15.51 3.59
C HIS A 106 0.89 -16.10 2.94
N HIS A 107 1.97 -15.33 2.86
CA HIS A 107 3.26 -15.90 2.48
C HIS A 107 3.84 -16.74 3.63
N ARG A 108 4.57 -17.80 3.29
CA ARG A 108 5.40 -18.52 4.26
C ARG A 108 6.58 -17.63 4.67
N MET A 109 7.16 -17.87 5.85
CA MET A 109 8.47 -17.28 6.18
C MET A 109 9.59 -18.05 5.48
N ARG A 110 10.62 -17.34 5.01
CA ARG A 110 11.81 -17.98 4.41
C ARG A 110 12.67 -18.63 5.48
N TYR A 111 12.79 -17.97 6.62
CA TYR A 111 13.59 -18.37 7.76
C TYR A 111 12.68 -18.96 8.85
N ASP A 112 13.18 -19.97 9.56
CA ASP A 112 12.51 -20.53 10.72
C ASP A 112 12.89 -19.71 11.96
N HIS A 113 12.39 -18.47 11.99
CA HIS A 113 12.69 -17.50 13.02
C HIS A 113 11.46 -16.64 13.30
N THR A 114 11.27 -16.27 14.56
CA THR A 114 10.20 -15.38 14.98
C THR A 114 10.80 -14.30 15.86
N PHE A 115 10.47 -13.05 15.54
CA PHE A 115 10.96 -11.88 16.25
C PHE A 115 9.81 -11.08 16.87
N ASP A 116 10.14 -10.26 17.85
CA ASP A 116 9.23 -9.28 18.42
C ASP A 116 9.20 -8.04 17.54
N LEU A 117 8.02 -7.63 17.08
CA LEU A 117 7.81 -6.43 16.27
C LEU A 117 7.18 -5.35 17.13
N ARG A 118 7.86 -4.20 17.23
CA ARG A 118 7.37 -3.01 17.94
C ARG A 118 7.32 -1.83 16.98
N PHE A 119 6.24 -1.07 17.05
CA PHE A 119 6.13 0.22 16.38
C PHE A 119 6.18 1.36 17.40
N VAL A 120 6.90 2.42 17.08
CA VAL A 120 6.99 3.64 17.86
C VAL A 120 6.70 4.81 16.92
N LEU A 121 5.50 5.38 17.04
CA LEU A 121 5.00 6.36 16.09
C LEU A 121 4.95 7.74 16.73
N TYR A 122 5.76 8.68 16.24
CA TYR A 122 5.88 10.02 16.81
C TYR A 122 5.13 11.09 16.02
N GLY A 123 4.90 12.24 16.65
CA GLY A 123 4.17 13.38 16.10
C GLY A 123 2.67 13.35 16.42
N PRO A 124 1.94 14.42 16.07
CA PRO A 124 0.52 14.55 16.38
C PRO A 124 -0.31 13.43 15.76
N SER A 125 -1.28 12.92 16.51
CA SER A 125 -2.19 11.88 16.04
C SER A 125 -3.54 11.95 16.74
N THR A 126 -4.60 11.53 16.04
CA THR A 126 -5.93 11.29 16.60
C THR A 126 -6.09 9.85 17.10
N ASP A 127 -7.11 9.59 17.91
CA ASP A 127 -7.47 8.21 18.29
C ASP A 127 -7.80 7.32 17.08
N ALA A 128 -8.41 7.88 16.04
CA ALA A 128 -8.70 7.17 14.79
C ALA A 128 -7.42 6.76 14.05
N GLU A 129 -6.42 7.64 14.02
CA GLU A 129 -5.09 7.34 13.47
C GLU A 129 -4.35 6.30 14.32
N ARG A 130 -4.39 6.42 15.66
CA ARG A 130 -3.82 5.43 16.56
C ARG A 130 -4.46 4.04 16.41
N ALA A 131 -5.78 3.98 16.22
CA ALA A 131 -6.50 2.74 15.95
C ALA A 131 -6.11 2.13 14.59
N THR A 132 -5.99 2.97 13.55
CA THR A 132 -5.49 2.57 12.23
C THR A 132 -4.09 1.97 12.34
N ALA A 133 -3.21 2.61 13.10
CA ALA A 133 -1.85 2.14 13.32
C ALA A 133 -1.82 0.78 14.03
N ARG A 134 -2.59 0.59 15.10
CA ARG A 134 -2.67 -0.71 15.80
C ARG A 134 -3.15 -1.83 14.86
N ARG A 135 -4.13 -1.55 14.01
CA ARG A 135 -4.64 -2.51 13.02
C ARG A 135 -3.58 -2.90 12.00
N LEU A 136 -2.91 -1.92 11.39
CA LEU A 136 -1.84 -2.14 10.40
C LEU A 136 -0.61 -2.82 11.01
N ALA A 137 -0.27 -2.52 12.27
CA ALA A 137 0.79 -3.20 13.01
C ALA A 137 0.48 -4.68 13.24
N GLY A 138 -0.76 -5.01 13.60
CA GLY A 138 -1.22 -6.40 13.71
C GLY A 138 -1.11 -7.16 12.39
N ARG A 139 -1.51 -6.54 11.26
CA ARG A 139 -1.36 -7.13 9.92
C ARG A 139 0.10 -7.36 9.54
N ASN A 140 0.97 -6.38 9.82
CA ASN A 140 2.42 -6.53 9.61
C ASN A 140 2.99 -7.69 10.43
N ALA A 141 2.66 -7.76 11.72
CA ALA A 141 3.14 -8.85 12.58
C ALA A 141 2.70 -10.22 12.05
N LEU A 142 1.44 -10.37 11.65
CA LEU A 142 0.92 -11.58 11.02
C LEU A 142 1.68 -11.94 9.73
N ASN A 143 1.87 -10.96 8.83
CA ASN A 143 2.52 -11.19 7.53
C ASN A 143 4.03 -11.41 7.61
N PHE A 144 4.69 -10.93 8.67
CA PHE A 144 6.09 -11.23 8.95
C PHE A 144 6.28 -12.42 9.90
N GLY A 145 5.20 -13.12 10.30
CA GLY A 145 5.31 -14.22 11.26
C GLY A 145 5.96 -13.80 12.58
N ALA A 146 5.75 -12.55 12.98
CA ALA A 146 6.33 -11.90 14.16
C ALA A 146 5.31 -11.79 15.29
N ARG A 147 5.79 -11.65 16.53
CA ARG A 147 4.94 -11.32 17.68
C ARG A 147 4.82 -9.81 17.80
N LEU A 148 3.60 -9.27 17.77
CA LEU A 148 3.42 -7.84 18.00
C LEU A 148 3.68 -7.50 19.48
N ALA A 149 4.84 -6.90 19.76
CA ALA A 149 5.23 -6.49 21.11
C ALA A 149 4.52 -5.20 21.55
N GLY A 150 4.06 -4.37 20.60
CA GLY A 150 3.25 -3.20 20.90
C GLY A 150 3.34 -2.10 19.86
N VAL A 151 2.47 -1.10 20.02
CA VAL A 151 2.48 0.17 19.28
C VAL A 151 2.48 1.29 20.30
N GLY A 152 3.59 2.03 20.38
CA GLY A 152 3.75 3.17 21.28
C GLY A 152 3.58 4.50 20.55
N PHE A 153 3.05 5.48 21.26
CA PHE A 153 2.87 6.86 20.82
C PHE A 153 3.66 7.83 21.74
N PRO A 154 3.77 9.13 21.42
CA PRO A 154 4.46 10.10 22.28
C PRO A 154 3.90 10.05 23.71
N GLY A 155 4.77 9.97 24.72
CA GLY A 155 4.38 9.79 26.12
C GLY A 155 4.32 8.33 26.59
N ASP A 156 4.10 7.35 25.70
CA ASP A 156 4.16 5.91 26.04
C ASP A 156 5.60 5.37 26.07
N VAL A 157 6.54 6.10 25.43
CA VAL A 157 7.92 5.64 25.20
C VAL A 157 8.92 6.64 25.77
N SER A 158 9.80 6.17 26.66
CA SER A 158 10.89 6.96 27.23
C SER A 158 11.73 7.62 26.13
N GLY A 159 12.01 8.91 26.26
CA GLY A 159 12.80 9.69 25.29
C GLY A 159 11.98 10.31 24.15
N ILE A 160 10.74 9.88 23.91
CA ILE A 160 9.82 10.58 22.99
C ILE A 160 8.89 11.44 23.84
N PRO A 161 9.11 12.77 23.87
CA PRO A 161 8.33 13.64 24.75
C PRO A 161 6.84 13.49 24.46
N ALA A 162 6.02 13.42 25.52
CA ALA A 162 4.59 13.53 25.39
C ALA A 162 4.29 14.86 24.69
N GLU A 163 3.82 14.81 23.46
CA GLU A 163 3.35 16.00 22.78
C GLU A 163 1.97 16.34 23.36
N ARG A 164 1.71 17.63 23.61
CA ARG A 164 0.34 18.07 23.81
C ARG A 164 -0.41 17.68 22.55
N ASP A 165 -1.60 17.10 22.69
CA ASP A 165 -2.55 16.93 21.59
C ASP A 165 -2.73 18.31 20.94
N ALA A 166 -1.91 18.64 19.94
CA ALA A 166 -2.27 19.64 18.97
C ALA A 166 -3.46 19.01 18.25
N PRO A 167 -4.61 19.70 18.11
CA PRO A 167 -5.69 19.14 17.33
C PRO A 167 -5.08 18.81 15.98
N ALA A 168 -5.00 17.51 15.65
CA ALA A 168 -4.87 17.10 14.25
C ALA A 168 -5.91 17.97 13.54
N SER A 169 -5.45 18.85 12.64
CA SER A 169 -6.22 19.90 11.98
C SER A 169 -7.72 19.65 12.12
N ALA A 170 -8.42 20.50 12.88
CA ALA A 170 -9.83 20.30 13.22
C ALA A 170 -10.56 19.68 12.03
N PRO A 171 -11.24 18.52 12.20
CA PRO A 171 -11.82 17.79 11.09
C PRO A 171 -12.56 18.79 10.20
N CYS A 172 -12.11 18.92 8.95
CA CYS A 172 -12.90 19.63 7.97
C CYS A 172 -14.15 18.76 7.80
N GLU A 173 -15.24 19.15 8.47
CA GLU A 173 -16.51 18.47 8.27
C GLU A 173 -16.76 18.43 6.77
N PRO A 174 -17.01 17.24 6.19
CA PRO A 174 -17.25 17.16 4.77
C PRO A 174 -18.46 18.05 4.47
N ALA A 175 -18.25 19.09 3.66
CA ALA A 175 -19.31 20.02 3.30
C ALA A 175 -20.55 19.24 2.85
N ALA A 176 -21.68 19.54 3.49
CA ALA A 176 -22.95 18.91 3.19
C ALA A 176 -23.28 19.07 1.69
N SER A 177 -23.76 17.97 1.12
CA SER A 177 -23.95 17.74 -0.31
C SER A 177 -24.94 18.70 -0.96
N GLY A 178 -24.44 19.54 -1.88
CA GLY A 178 -25.22 19.87 -3.07
C GLY A 178 -25.43 18.63 -3.94
N VAL A 179 -26.33 18.71 -4.92
CA VAL A 179 -26.51 17.65 -5.92
C VAL A 179 -25.14 17.25 -6.48
N PRO A 180 -24.76 15.95 -6.46
CA PRO A 180 -23.45 15.54 -6.93
C PRO A 180 -23.23 15.93 -8.38
N ALA A 181 -22.27 16.81 -8.64
CA ALA A 181 -21.89 17.16 -10.00
C ALA A 181 -21.11 16.01 -10.66
N LEU A 182 -21.36 15.78 -11.95
CA LEU A 182 -20.54 14.87 -12.76
C LEU A 182 -19.05 15.21 -12.63
N PRO A 183 -18.15 14.21 -12.64
CA PRO A 183 -16.72 14.47 -12.63
C PRO A 183 -16.33 15.22 -13.91
N ARG A 184 -15.58 16.31 -13.78
CA ARG A 184 -15.10 17.12 -14.91
C ARG A 184 -13.63 16.85 -15.19
N ARG A 185 -12.82 16.76 -14.14
CA ARG A 185 -11.39 16.48 -14.22
C ARG A 185 -10.99 15.39 -13.22
N VAL A 186 -10.59 14.24 -13.75
CA VAL A 186 -10.31 13.02 -13.00
C VAL A 186 -8.83 12.70 -13.07
N ALA A 187 -8.16 12.65 -11.91
CA ALA A 187 -6.80 12.11 -11.82
C ALA A 187 -6.85 10.59 -11.68
N LEU A 188 -6.17 9.87 -12.58
CA LEU A 188 -5.92 8.43 -12.47
C LEU A 188 -4.48 8.22 -12.00
N VAL A 189 -4.33 7.85 -10.72
CA VAL A 189 -3.01 7.65 -10.09
C VAL A 189 -2.60 6.19 -10.20
N ASN A 190 -1.47 5.89 -10.84
CA ASN A 190 -0.83 4.58 -10.82
C ASN A 190 0.35 4.59 -9.84
N ALA A 191 0.12 4.06 -8.64
CA ALA A 191 1.14 3.99 -7.60
C ALA A 191 1.82 2.61 -7.49
N SER A 192 1.72 1.77 -8.53
CA SER A 192 2.41 0.49 -8.50
C SER A 192 3.92 0.66 -8.65
N PRO A 193 4.74 0.03 -7.79
CA PRO A 193 6.19 -0.01 -7.99
C PRO A 193 6.66 -0.61 -9.33
N ARG A 194 5.77 -1.35 -10.02
CA ARG A 194 5.99 -1.97 -11.33
C ARG A 194 5.56 -1.09 -12.52
N GLY A 195 5.02 0.11 -12.27
CA GLY A 195 4.61 1.08 -13.29
C GLY A 195 3.56 0.52 -14.26
N GLU A 196 3.75 0.80 -15.56
CA GLU A 196 2.84 0.41 -16.65
C GLU A 196 2.67 -1.11 -16.85
N ARG A 197 3.57 -1.93 -16.30
CA ARG A 197 3.50 -3.40 -16.39
C ARG A 197 2.78 -4.02 -15.18
N SER A 198 2.05 -3.23 -14.40
CA SER A 198 1.41 -3.66 -13.17
C SER A 198 -0.03 -4.09 -13.39
N THR A 199 -0.55 -4.90 -12.45
CA THR A 199 -1.99 -5.14 -12.35
C THR A 199 -2.77 -3.83 -12.16
N THR A 200 -2.20 -2.87 -11.42
CA THR A 200 -2.81 -1.55 -11.22
C THR A 200 -3.00 -0.82 -12.55
N ALA A 201 -1.99 -0.79 -13.41
CA ALA A 201 -2.10 -0.20 -14.74
C ALA A 201 -3.19 -0.87 -15.58
N ALA A 202 -3.27 -2.21 -15.55
CA ALA A 202 -4.32 -2.95 -16.26
C ALA A 202 -5.73 -2.62 -15.73
N LEU A 203 -5.91 -2.48 -14.42
CA LEU A 203 -7.17 -2.10 -13.80
C LEU A 203 -7.58 -0.65 -14.15
N LEU A 204 -6.62 0.28 -14.14
CA LEU A 204 -6.87 1.68 -14.50
C LEU A 204 -7.23 1.83 -15.97
N ALA A 205 -6.54 1.13 -16.87
CA ALA A 205 -6.86 1.12 -18.30
C ALA A 205 -8.27 0.56 -18.55
N ASP A 206 -8.64 -0.53 -17.85
CA ASP A 206 -9.98 -1.11 -17.93
C ASP A 206 -11.07 -0.14 -17.43
N LEU A 207 -10.78 0.59 -16.35
CA LEU A 207 -11.70 1.60 -15.82
C LEU A 207 -11.84 2.79 -16.77
N GLU A 208 -10.75 3.30 -17.32
CA GLU A 208 -10.75 4.45 -18.22
C GLU A 208 -11.50 4.17 -19.52
N GLU A 209 -11.24 3.01 -20.14
CA GLU A 209 -11.96 2.58 -21.34
C GLU A 209 -13.47 2.53 -21.07
N ALA A 210 -13.88 1.89 -19.98
CA ALA A 210 -15.28 1.79 -19.60
C ALA A 210 -15.90 3.14 -19.22
N LEU A 211 -15.16 4.01 -18.51
CA LEU A 211 -15.61 5.35 -18.15
C LEU A 211 -15.94 6.18 -19.41
N GLY A 212 -15.10 6.11 -20.44
CA GLY A 212 -15.32 6.77 -21.73
C GLY A 212 -16.50 6.20 -22.52
N VAL A 213 -16.80 4.89 -22.37
CA VAL A 213 -18.02 4.27 -22.93
C VAL A 213 -19.25 4.78 -22.19
N TYR A 214 -19.26 4.71 -20.86
CA TYR A 214 -20.40 5.15 -20.05
C TYR A 214 -20.72 6.64 -20.23
N ALA A 215 -19.70 7.49 -20.38
CA ALA A 215 -19.92 8.91 -20.67
C ALA A 215 -20.70 9.15 -21.96
N ARG A 216 -20.47 8.32 -22.99
CA ARG A 216 -21.20 8.41 -24.25
C ARG A 216 -22.59 7.80 -24.17
N VAL A 217 -22.73 6.68 -23.44
CA VAL A 217 -24.01 5.94 -23.34
C VAL A 217 -25.04 6.69 -22.51
N TYR A 218 -24.65 7.27 -21.36
CA TYR A 218 -25.60 7.96 -20.49
C TYR A 218 -26.04 9.33 -21.03
N GLY A 219 -25.26 9.96 -21.90
CA GLY A 219 -25.63 11.23 -22.56
C GLY A 219 -25.87 12.40 -21.60
N ASP A 220 -25.38 12.30 -20.36
CA ASP A 220 -25.62 13.22 -19.24
C ASP A 220 -24.57 14.35 -19.17
N GLY A 221 -23.53 14.33 -20.02
CA GLY A 221 -22.49 15.36 -20.08
C GLY A 221 -21.27 14.96 -20.92
N PRO A 222 -20.31 15.88 -21.11
CA PRO A 222 -19.04 15.55 -21.75
C PRO A 222 -18.25 14.52 -20.95
N ALA A 223 -17.40 13.74 -21.62
CA ALA A 223 -16.46 12.87 -20.93
C ALA A 223 -15.52 13.70 -20.04
N PRO A 224 -15.16 13.22 -18.83
CA PRO A 224 -14.22 13.92 -17.98
C PRO A 224 -12.86 14.06 -18.67
N GLU A 225 -12.17 15.17 -18.43
CA GLU A 225 -10.74 15.28 -18.67
C GLU A 225 -10.02 14.28 -17.75
N VAL A 226 -9.17 13.43 -18.33
CA VAL A 226 -8.38 12.44 -17.57
C VAL A 226 -6.94 12.91 -17.48
N VAL A 227 -6.43 12.99 -16.25
CA VAL A 227 -5.03 13.30 -15.95
C VAL A 227 -4.36 12.04 -15.41
N HIS A 228 -3.31 11.58 -16.07
CA HIS A 228 -2.56 10.40 -15.62
C HIS A 228 -1.42 10.82 -14.70
N VAL A 229 -1.33 10.17 -13.54
CA VAL A 229 -0.27 10.43 -12.56
C VAL A 229 0.44 9.12 -12.22
N GLY A 230 1.68 8.98 -12.65
CA GLY A 230 2.52 7.84 -12.28
C GLY A 230 3.34 8.15 -11.03
N CYS A 231 3.21 7.35 -9.98
CA CYS A 231 4.07 7.44 -8.79
C CYS A 231 4.63 6.06 -8.38
N PRO A 232 5.40 5.39 -9.25
CA PRO A 232 6.00 4.09 -8.92
C PRO A 232 7.05 4.18 -7.80
N ARG A 233 7.51 5.40 -7.48
CA ARG A 233 8.60 5.74 -6.56
C ARG A 233 8.22 7.02 -5.80
N SER A 234 8.88 7.25 -4.67
CA SER A 234 8.82 8.54 -3.97
C SER A 234 9.45 9.65 -4.82
N GLY A 235 8.99 10.88 -4.62
CA GLY A 235 9.42 12.06 -5.37
C GLY A 235 8.53 12.44 -6.55
N ALA A 236 7.40 11.76 -6.75
CA ALA A 236 6.40 12.17 -7.75
C ALA A 236 5.81 13.55 -7.39
N ASP A 237 5.64 14.39 -8.40
CA ASP A 237 5.07 15.72 -8.23
C ASP A 237 3.56 15.64 -7.95
N GLY A 238 3.10 16.39 -6.96
CA GLY A 238 1.70 16.49 -6.57
C GLY A 238 0.90 17.47 -7.43
N ASP A 239 1.56 18.35 -8.20
CA ASP A 239 0.91 19.43 -8.95
C ASP A 239 -0.14 18.94 -9.96
N ALA A 240 0.04 17.75 -10.50
CA ALA A 240 -0.93 17.12 -11.41
C ALA A 240 -2.30 16.85 -10.75
N LEU A 241 -2.36 16.78 -9.41
CA LEU A 241 -3.61 16.61 -8.66
C LEU A 241 -4.34 17.95 -8.43
N SER A 242 -3.66 19.08 -8.62
CA SER A 242 -4.25 20.41 -8.47
C SER A 242 -5.37 20.63 -9.49
N GLY A 243 -6.51 21.14 -9.01
CA GLY A 243 -7.69 21.42 -9.84
C GLY A 243 -8.48 20.18 -10.30
N CYS A 244 -8.10 18.96 -9.89
CA CYS A 244 -8.92 17.77 -10.10
C CYS A 244 -10.09 17.75 -9.11
N ASP A 245 -11.32 17.52 -9.57
CA ASP A 245 -12.49 17.37 -8.68
C ASP A 245 -12.66 15.93 -8.18
N THR A 246 -12.02 14.98 -8.86
CA THR A 246 -12.04 13.55 -8.53
C THR A 246 -10.65 12.96 -8.70
N VAL A 247 -10.20 12.18 -7.72
CA VAL A 247 -8.91 11.46 -7.73
C VAL A 247 -9.18 9.98 -7.51
N LEU A 248 -8.75 9.13 -8.44
CA LEU A 248 -8.77 7.68 -8.29
C LEU A 248 -7.36 7.16 -8.01
N LEU A 249 -7.17 6.57 -6.83
CA LEU A 249 -5.90 6.00 -6.37
C LEU A 249 -5.81 4.51 -6.74
N GLY A 250 -5.05 4.20 -7.79
CA GLY A 250 -4.69 2.83 -8.15
C GLY A 250 -3.40 2.39 -7.47
N TYR A 251 -3.42 1.28 -6.72
CA TYR A 251 -2.21 0.76 -6.06
C TYR A 251 -2.28 -0.74 -5.72
N PRO A 252 -1.14 -1.44 -5.60
CA PRO A 252 -1.09 -2.74 -4.95
C PRO A 252 -0.99 -2.57 -3.42
N LEU A 253 -1.62 -3.43 -2.63
CA LEU A 253 -1.29 -3.60 -1.23
C LEU A 253 0.15 -4.09 -1.13
N TYR A 254 0.97 -3.35 -0.40
CA TYR A 254 2.40 -3.59 -0.36
C TYR A 254 2.88 -3.48 1.08
N VAL A 255 3.12 -4.63 1.71
CA VAL A 255 3.37 -4.71 3.16
C VAL A 255 2.25 -4.02 3.95
N ASP A 256 1.02 -4.55 3.75
CA ASP A 256 -0.23 -4.20 4.46
C ASP A 256 -0.80 -2.78 4.28
N ALA A 257 -0.10 -1.91 3.54
CA ALA A 257 -0.49 -0.52 3.31
C ALA A 257 -0.23 -0.12 1.85
N PRO A 258 -0.63 1.10 1.43
CA PRO A 258 -0.23 1.62 0.13
C PRO A 258 1.31 1.72 0.04
N PRO A 259 1.88 1.62 -1.18
CA PRO A 259 3.33 1.73 -1.37
C PRO A 259 3.87 3.08 -0.87
N ALA A 260 5.12 3.11 -0.41
CA ALA A 260 5.79 4.32 0.05
C ALA A 260 5.70 5.49 -0.95
N GLY A 261 5.78 5.20 -2.26
CA GLY A 261 5.60 6.20 -3.32
C GLY A 261 4.22 6.87 -3.30
N LEU A 262 3.15 6.13 -2.99
CA LEU A 262 1.81 6.71 -2.86
C LEU A 262 1.73 7.58 -1.61
N VAL A 263 2.22 7.10 -0.47
CA VAL A 263 2.19 7.89 0.79
C VAL A 263 2.96 9.20 0.62
N ASP A 264 4.09 9.19 -0.08
CA ASP A 264 4.87 10.39 -0.41
C ASP A 264 4.12 11.35 -1.33
N LEU A 265 3.49 10.85 -2.41
CA LEU A 265 2.64 11.66 -3.28
C LEU A 265 1.50 12.33 -2.51
N LEU A 266 0.80 11.58 -1.66
CA LEU A 266 -0.29 12.11 -0.83
C LEU A 266 0.23 13.21 0.11
N GLY A 267 1.40 13.02 0.73
CA GLY A 267 2.04 14.04 1.55
C GLY A 267 2.35 15.33 0.79
N ARG A 268 2.85 15.23 -0.45
CA ARG A 268 3.15 16.39 -1.31
C ARG A 268 1.89 17.07 -1.84
N ALA A 269 0.84 16.31 -2.10
CA ALA A 269 -0.40 16.81 -2.66
C ALA A 269 -1.41 17.33 -1.62
N ALA A 270 -1.16 17.12 -0.33
CA ALA A 270 -2.12 17.46 0.73
C ALA A 270 -2.61 18.92 0.69
N GLY A 271 -1.73 19.88 0.37
CA GLY A 271 -2.08 21.30 0.23
C GLY A 271 -2.55 21.72 -1.17
N LEU A 272 -2.51 20.80 -2.14
CA LEU A 272 -2.88 21.06 -3.55
C LEU A 272 -4.28 20.55 -3.88
N ILE A 273 -4.79 19.59 -3.10
CA ILE A 273 -6.13 19.06 -3.27
C ILE A 273 -7.15 20.09 -2.76
N ALA A 274 -8.10 20.45 -3.62
CA ALA A 274 -9.17 21.36 -3.24
C ALA A 274 -10.11 20.71 -2.22
N PRO A 275 -10.59 21.45 -1.20
CA PRO A 275 -11.60 20.94 -0.27
C PRO A 275 -12.82 20.39 -1.02
N GLY A 276 -13.33 19.25 -0.57
CA GLY A 276 -14.46 18.56 -1.21
C GLY A 276 -14.10 17.65 -2.39
N THR A 277 -12.84 17.63 -2.85
CA THR A 277 -12.36 16.71 -3.90
C THR A 277 -12.70 15.26 -3.52
N ARG A 278 -13.29 14.51 -4.45
CA ARG A 278 -13.68 13.11 -4.22
C ARG A 278 -12.49 12.20 -4.43
N VAL A 279 -12.17 11.37 -3.45
CA VAL A 279 -11.07 10.41 -3.54
C VAL A 279 -11.61 8.99 -3.49
N TYR A 280 -11.34 8.22 -4.54
CA TYR A 280 -11.67 6.80 -4.66
C TYR A 280 -10.40 5.95 -4.69
N ALA A 281 -10.54 4.63 -4.47
CA ALA A 281 -9.44 3.69 -4.65
C ALA A 281 -9.78 2.52 -5.59
N LEU A 282 -8.76 2.05 -6.30
CA LEU A 282 -8.76 0.80 -7.06
C LEU A 282 -7.52 0.00 -6.67
N ALA A 283 -7.65 -0.75 -5.58
CA ALA A 283 -6.57 -1.48 -4.96
C ALA A 283 -6.54 -2.95 -5.40
N ASN A 284 -5.36 -3.55 -5.42
CA ASN A 284 -5.20 -4.99 -5.69
C ASN A 284 -4.14 -5.60 -4.78
N MET A 285 -4.06 -6.93 -4.72
CA MET A 285 -2.95 -7.60 -4.04
C MET A 285 -2.69 -9.02 -4.55
N GLY A 286 -1.61 -9.64 -4.08
CA GLY A 286 -1.23 -11.01 -4.41
C GLY A 286 -2.00 -12.10 -3.65
N PHE A 287 -2.62 -11.81 -2.51
CA PHE A 287 -3.44 -12.79 -1.78
C PHE A 287 -4.87 -12.87 -2.31
N TYR A 288 -5.60 -13.93 -1.94
CA TYR A 288 -6.91 -14.21 -2.53
C TYR A 288 -8.07 -13.45 -1.85
N GLU A 289 -7.95 -13.18 -0.55
CA GLU A 289 -8.98 -12.58 0.31
C GLU A 289 -8.93 -11.03 0.28
N PRO A 290 -9.74 -10.32 -0.53
CA PRO A 290 -9.64 -8.86 -0.69
C PRO A 290 -9.77 -8.06 0.62
N GLU A 291 -10.35 -8.63 1.66
CA GLU A 291 -10.53 -8.05 2.99
C GLU A 291 -9.20 -7.62 3.62
N GLN A 292 -8.08 -8.25 3.24
CA GLN A 292 -6.75 -7.83 3.68
C GLN A 292 -6.35 -6.42 3.21
N ILE A 293 -7.00 -5.88 2.18
CA ILE A 293 -6.79 -4.51 1.67
C ILE A 293 -7.54 -3.48 2.51
N GLU A 294 -8.66 -3.84 3.15
CA GLU A 294 -9.50 -2.90 3.89
C GLU A 294 -8.72 -2.00 4.89
N PRO A 295 -7.72 -2.49 5.65
CA PRO A 295 -6.91 -1.61 6.51
C PRO A 295 -6.25 -0.44 5.78
N SER A 296 -5.83 -0.61 4.52
CA SER A 296 -5.20 0.46 3.75
C SER A 296 -6.17 1.57 3.37
N PHE A 297 -7.47 1.29 3.32
CA PHE A 297 -8.50 2.31 3.05
C PHE A 297 -8.69 3.26 4.24
N ALA A 298 -8.47 2.78 5.46
CA ALA A 298 -8.51 3.63 6.65
C ALA A 298 -7.45 4.75 6.58
N LEU A 299 -6.22 4.42 6.14
CA LEU A 299 -5.14 5.38 5.89
C LEU A 299 -5.55 6.44 4.88
N LEU A 300 -6.18 6.05 3.76
CA LEU A 300 -6.68 6.98 2.75
C LEU A 300 -7.78 7.89 3.32
N GLY A 301 -8.65 7.36 4.18
CA GLY A 301 -9.62 8.15 4.93
C GLY A 301 -8.98 9.19 5.85
N GLN A 302 -7.87 8.84 6.55
CA GLN A 302 -7.12 9.81 7.37
C GLN A 302 -6.52 10.93 6.50
N PHE A 303 -5.92 10.56 5.36
CA PHE A 303 -5.41 11.51 4.39
C PHE A 303 -6.50 12.48 3.91
N CYS A 304 -7.65 11.95 3.46
CA CYS A 304 -8.73 12.78 2.96
C CYS A 304 -9.21 13.79 4.00
N ARG A 305 -9.37 13.36 5.26
CA ARG A 305 -9.81 14.26 6.34
C ARG A 305 -8.81 15.39 6.58
N MET A 306 -7.52 15.07 6.58
CA MET A 306 -6.45 16.06 6.76
C MET A 306 -6.38 17.03 5.57
N ALA A 307 -6.55 16.54 4.33
CA ALA A 307 -6.52 17.36 3.12
C ALA A 307 -7.84 18.10 2.81
N GLY A 308 -8.87 17.96 3.65
CA GLY A 308 -10.22 18.50 3.37
C GLY A 308 -10.94 17.82 2.19
N ALA A 309 -10.45 16.68 1.72
CA ALA A 309 -11.04 15.89 0.65
C ALA A 309 -12.14 14.95 1.18
N ARG A 310 -12.97 14.43 0.28
CA ARG A 310 -14.03 13.46 0.60
C ARG A 310 -13.56 12.06 0.25
N TRP A 311 -13.33 11.24 1.27
CA TRP A 311 -13.09 9.80 1.06
C TRP A 311 -14.37 9.12 0.62
N MET A 312 -14.33 8.47 -0.54
CA MET A 312 -15.52 7.86 -1.16
C MET A 312 -15.49 6.34 -1.12
N GLY A 313 -14.39 5.70 -0.73
CA GLY A 313 -14.24 4.25 -0.78
C GLY A 313 -13.64 3.75 -2.10
N GLY A 314 -13.78 2.46 -2.39
CA GLY A 314 -13.15 1.88 -3.57
C GLY A 314 -13.32 0.38 -3.70
N VAL A 315 -12.68 -0.15 -4.74
CA VAL A 315 -12.65 -1.57 -5.08
C VAL A 315 -11.33 -2.18 -4.62
N ALA A 316 -11.41 -3.35 -4.00
CA ALA A 316 -10.28 -4.13 -3.51
C ALA A 316 -10.24 -5.49 -4.22
N VAL A 317 -9.23 -5.74 -5.03
CA VAL A 317 -9.14 -6.94 -5.87
C VAL A 317 -8.14 -7.95 -5.33
N GLY A 318 -8.65 -9.12 -4.91
CA GLY A 318 -7.82 -10.29 -4.60
C GLY A 318 -7.25 -10.96 -5.85
N ALA A 319 -6.19 -11.74 -5.67
CA ALA A 319 -5.50 -12.50 -6.72
C ALA A 319 -5.13 -11.63 -7.94
N GLY A 320 -4.60 -10.42 -7.69
CA GLY A 320 -4.24 -9.41 -8.67
C GLY A 320 -3.41 -9.89 -9.87
N PRO A 321 -2.46 -10.85 -9.74
CA PRO A 321 -1.77 -11.41 -10.91
C PRO A 321 -2.71 -12.00 -11.98
N MET A 322 -3.90 -12.48 -11.57
CA MET A 322 -4.91 -12.98 -12.50
C MET A 322 -5.54 -11.89 -13.36
N VAL A 323 -5.73 -10.69 -12.82
CA VAL A 323 -6.24 -9.56 -13.59
C VAL A 323 -5.32 -9.28 -14.78
N ALA A 324 -4.01 -9.17 -14.53
CA ALA A 324 -3.03 -8.94 -15.59
C ALA A 324 -3.00 -10.10 -16.60
N ALA A 325 -3.10 -11.35 -16.14
CA ALA A 325 -3.09 -12.53 -17.01
C ALA A 325 -4.35 -12.63 -17.91
N THR A 326 -5.46 -12.06 -17.46
CA THR A 326 -6.76 -12.14 -18.16
C THR A 326 -7.13 -10.84 -18.88
N ALA A 327 -6.35 -9.77 -18.77
CA ALA A 327 -6.71 -8.41 -19.20
C ALA A 327 -7.13 -8.30 -20.68
N ARG A 328 -6.66 -9.19 -21.57
CA ARG A 328 -7.03 -9.22 -23.00
C ARG A 328 -8.34 -9.97 -23.29
N GLY A 329 -8.87 -10.72 -22.32
CA GLY A 329 -10.14 -11.43 -22.45
C GLY A 329 -11.35 -10.49 -22.35
N PRO A 330 -12.56 -10.97 -22.70
CA PRO A 330 -13.76 -10.15 -22.63
C PRO A 330 -14.10 -9.77 -21.19
N ARG A 331 -14.44 -8.49 -20.93
CA ARG A 331 -14.84 -7.97 -19.60
C ARG A 331 -15.95 -8.81 -18.95
N MET A 332 -16.99 -9.12 -19.72
CA MET A 332 -18.13 -9.93 -19.25
C MET A 332 -17.93 -11.45 -19.38
N GLY A 333 -16.71 -11.89 -19.69
CA GLY A 333 -16.33 -13.30 -19.67
C GLY A 333 -16.10 -13.83 -18.25
N TRP A 334 -16.23 -15.14 -18.08
CA TRP A 334 -16.17 -15.81 -16.76
C TRP A 334 -14.91 -15.46 -15.92
N ALA A 335 -13.77 -15.20 -16.57
CA ALA A 335 -12.51 -14.92 -15.89
C ALA A 335 -12.37 -13.48 -15.39
N ARG A 336 -13.07 -12.52 -16.00
CA ARG A 336 -12.96 -11.08 -15.68
C ARG A 336 -14.22 -10.49 -15.06
N ARG A 337 -15.38 -11.12 -15.27
CA ARG A 337 -16.71 -10.57 -14.96
C ARG A 337 -16.80 -9.95 -13.57
N ALA A 338 -16.39 -10.67 -12.53
CA ALA A 338 -16.47 -10.16 -11.16
C ALA A 338 -15.69 -8.85 -10.94
N VAL A 339 -14.48 -8.75 -11.53
CA VAL A 339 -13.65 -7.53 -11.46
C VAL A 339 -14.24 -6.43 -12.32
N SER A 340 -14.67 -6.74 -13.55
CA SER A 340 -15.27 -5.74 -14.45
C SER A 340 -16.57 -5.16 -13.88
N GLU A 341 -17.44 -5.98 -13.28
CA GLU A 341 -18.66 -5.51 -12.62
C GLU A 341 -18.38 -4.59 -11.43
N ALA A 342 -17.33 -4.87 -10.66
CA ALA A 342 -16.90 -3.98 -9.57
C ALA A 342 -16.32 -2.66 -10.09
N VAL A 343 -15.54 -2.71 -11.17
CA VAL A 343 -15.07 -1.51 -11.88
C VAL A 343 -16.26 -0.70 -12.42
N ASP A 344 -17.29 -1.36 -12.97
CA ASP A 344 -18.51 -0.70 -13.45
C ASP A 344 -19.28 -0.02 -12.31
N ARG A 345 -19.40 -0.67 -11.14
CA ARG A 345 -19.99 -0.06 -9.92
C ARG A 345 -19.18 1.14 -9.44
N LEU A 346 -17.85 1.05 -9.47
CA LEU A 346 -16.98 2.16 -9.10
C LEU A 346 -17.14 3.35 -10.06
N ILE A 347 -17.24 3.09 -11.36
CA ILE A 347 -17.53 4.13 -12.37
C ILE A 347 -18.89 4.77 -12.09
N ALA A 348 -19.92 3.97 -11.80
CA ALA A 348 -21.23 4.50 -11.44
C ALA A 348 -21.13 5.43 -10.22
N ALA A 349 -20.44 5.00 -9.16
CA ALA A 349 -20.23 5.82 -7.96
C ALA A 349 -19.47 7.12 -8.25
N MET A 350 -18.40 7.05 -9.04
CA MET A 350 -17.62 8.23 -9.48
C MET A 350 -18.49 9.22 -10.23
N ARG A 351 -19.32 8.74 -11.17
CA ARG A 351 -20.21 9.60 -11.97
C ARG A 351 -21.31 10.22 -11.12
N SER A 352 -21.95 9.45 -10.24
CA SER A 352 -22.98 9.97 -9.34
C SER A 352 -22.42 10.70 -8.12
N GLY A 353 -21.10 10.84 -7.99
CA GLY A 353 -20.44 11.42 -6.83
C GLY A 353 -20.84 10.78 -5.49
N SER A 354 -21.20 9.50 -5.50
CA SER A 354 -21.69 8.75 -4.33
C SER A 354 -20.56 7.94 -3.71
N ALA A 355 -20.71 7.57 -2.44
CA ALA A 355 -19.75 6.71 -1.78
C ALA A 355 -19.80 5.30 -2.40
N ALA A 356 -18.64 4.79 -2.81
CA ALA A 356 -18.44 3.41 -3.23
C ALA A 356 -18.34 2.44 -2.04
N GLY A 357 -17.97 2.92 -0.85
CA GLY A 357 -17.74 2.05 0.32
C GLY A 357 -16.56 1.11 0.10
N PHE A 358 -16.56 -0.07 0.74
CA PHE A 358 -15.58 -1.12 0.47
C PHE A 358 -16.21 -2.20 -0.41
N ASP A 359 -15.73 -2.34 -1.65
CA ASP A 359 -16.16 -3.41 -2.56
C ASP A 359 -15.01 -4.42 -2.75
N GLY A 360 -15.06 -5.50 -1.97
CA GLY A 360 -14.07 -6.58 -2.01
C GLY A 360 -14.40 -7.62 -3.08
N VAL A 361 -13.50 -7.79 -4.05
CA VAL A 361 -13.70 -8.68 -5.20
C VAL A 361 -12.79 -9.90 -5.13
N ARG A 362 -13.42 -11.07 -5.18
CA ARG A 362 -12.76 -12.37 -5.34
C ARG A 362 -12.85 -12.80 -6.80
N GLN A 363 -11.75 -13.31 -7.34
CA GLN A 363 -11.74 -13.84 -8.71
C GLN A 363 -12.63 -15.07 -8.83
N GLY A 364 -13.22 -15.30 -10.01
CA GLY A 364 -14.05 -16.48 -10.28
C GLY A 364 -13.31 -17.83 -10.28
N VAL A 365 -11.98 -17.82 -10.08
CA VAL A 365 -11.17 -19.04 -9.98
C VAL A 365 -11.06 -19.49 -8.52
N PRO A 366 -11.23 -20.79 -8.23
CA PRO A 366 -11.10 -21.31 -6.87
C PRO A 366 -9.74 -21.01 -6.24
N ARG A 367 -9.75 -20.64 -4.96
CA ARG A 367 -8.55 -20.32 -4.17
C ARG A 367 -7.40 -21.31 -4.31
N GLN A 368 -7.71 -22.62 -4.27
CA GLN A 368 -6.70 -23.67 -4.38
C GLN A 368 -6.03 -23.70 -5.76
N ALA A 369 -6.79 -23.46 -6.82
CA ALA A 369 -6.28 -23.39 -8.19
C ALA A 369 -5.37 -22.16 -8.35
N TYR A 370 -5.80 -20.99 -7.83
CA TYR A 370 -4.98 -19.78 -7.80
C TYR A 370 -3.65 -20.02 -7.08
N ARG A 371 -3.69 -20.59 -5.86
CA ARG A 371 -2.49 -20.91 -5.08
C ARG A 371 -1.52 -21.80 -5.86
N ARG A 372 -1.99 -22.90 -6.45
CA ARG A 372 -1.14 -23.83 -7.22
C ARG A 372 -0.51 -23.14 -8.43
N ALA A 373 -1.26 -22.32 -9.15
CA ALA A 373 -0.77 -21.59 -10.31
C ALA A 373 0.30 -20.56 -9.92
N ALA A 374 0.05 -19.78 -8.86
CA ALA A 374 1.01 -18.80 -8.36
C ALA A 374 2.31 -19.47 -7.87
N GLU A 375 2.22 -20.55 -7.09
CA GLU A 375 3.40 -21.29 -6.62
C GLU A 375 4.18 -21.96 -7.75
N LYS A 376 3.51 -22.38 -8.83
CA LYS A 376 4.18 -22.85 -10.06
C LYS A 376 4.92 -21.69 -10.75
N CYS A 377 4.27 -20.53 -10.92
CA CYS A 377 4.88 -19.35 -11.53
C CYS A 377 6.18 -18.95 -10.82
N TRP A 378 6.19 -18.91 -9.49
CA TRP A 378 7.39 -18.58 -8.73
C TRP A 378 8.52 -19.60 -8.89
N ARG A 379 8.20 -20.91 -8.93
CA ARG A 379 9.20 -21.97 -9.19
C ARG A 379 9.78 -21.87 -10.59
N ASP A 380 8.95 -21.63 -11.59
CA ASP A 380 9.40 -21.50 -12.98
C ASP A 380 10.30 -20.27 -13.15
N LEU A 381 9.95 -19.14 -12.53
CA LEU A 381 10.77 -17.93 -12.53
C LEU A 381 12.12 -18.15 -11.84
N ALA A 382 12.15 -18.80 -10.68
CA ALA A 382 13.41 -19.11 -9.99
C ALA A 382 14.31 -20.03 -10.84
N ARG A 383 13.74 -21.09 -11.43
CA ARG A 383 14.43 -21.99 -12.34
C ARG A 383 15.00 -21.25 -13.55
N ALA A 384 14.23 -20.35 -14.15
CA ALA A 384 14.66 -19.56 -15.31
C ALA A 384 15.82 -18.61 -14.98
N ASN A 385 15.96 -18.17 -13.72
CA ASN A 385 17.09 -17.36 -13.26
C ASN A 385 18.23 -18.23 -12.66
N GLY A 386 18.13 -19.56 -12.70
CA GLY A 386 19.18 -20.46 -12.21
C GLY A 386 19.33 -20.49 -10.69
N VAL A 387 18.28 -20.18 -9.93
CA VAL A 387 18.33 -20.14 -8.46
C VAL A 387 17.35 -21.11 -7.81
N ASP A 388 17.69 -21.57 -6.61
CA ASP A 388 16.78 -22.32 -5.76
C ASP A 388 15.84 -21.36 -5.02
N LEU A 389 14.53 -21.52 -5.22
CA LEU A 389 13.49 -20.72 -4.57
C LEU A 389 13.55 -20.83 -3.04
N ASP A 390 13.93 -22.00 -2.54
CA ASP A 390 13.97 -22.35 -1.12
C ASP A 390 15.30 -21.94 -0.44
N ALA A 391 16.24 -21.34 -1.17
CA ALA A 391 17.52 -20.89 -0.63
C ALA A 391 17.38 -19.86 0.51
N ARG A 392 18.26 -19.97 1.51
CA ARG A 392 18.32 -19.12 2.72
C ARG A 392 19.74 -18.58 2.86
N PRO A 393 20.06 -17.42 2.28
CA PRO A 393 21.35 -16.76 2.46
C PRO A 393 21.48 -16.05 3.80
#